data_AF-A0A351T792-F1
#
_entry.id   AF-A0A351T792-F1
#
_cell.length_a   1.000
_cell.length_b   1.000
_cell.length_c   1.000
_cell.angle_alpha   90.00
_cell.angle_beta   90.00
_cell.angle_gamma   90.00
#
_symmetry.space_group_name_H-M   'P 1'
#
loop_
_entity.id
_entity.type
_entity.pdbx_description
1 polymer ?
#
loop_
_entity_poly.entity_id
_entity_poly.type
_entity_poly.pdbx_seq_one_letter_code
_entity_poly.pdbx_strand_id
1 'polypeptide(L)'
;MAQFYTVTIARLLDSIAATTAFNAEPATVKMINGYIAFLQAKERAGLERAMGSNGFGSGAFAPAIHRRFIALIAEQDAFLSIFRANATADQLAYYQQTVTGPRIEAVAAMRKTAIDSKYGGDTGAITGPQWFETITAKINLLKQVEDRLAADILAISKAAGKANT
;
A
#
# COMPACT_ATOMS: atom_id res chain seq x y z
N MET A 1 -5.82 18.84 0.04
CA MET A 1 -6.55 17.70 0.66
C MET A 1 -5.66 16.47 0.77
N ALA A 2 -5.25 15.80 -0.31
CA ALA A 2 -4.39 14.60 -0.24
C ALA A 2 -3.06 14.82 0.52
N GLN A 3 -2.39 15.95 0.28
CA GLN A 3 -1.13 16.29 0.95
C GLN A 3 -1.25 16.44 2.48
N PHE A 4 -2.41 16.87 2.99
CA PHE A 4 -2.65 16.99 4.43
C PHE A 4 -2.76 15.62 5.09
N TYR A 5 -3.51 14.70 4.47
CA TYR A 5 -3.62 13.33 4.97
C TYR A 5 -2.30 12.57 4.88
N THR A 6 -1.53 12.74 3.79
CA THR A 6 -0.21 12.11 3.64
C THR A 6 0.78 12.59 4.70
N VAL A 7 0.80 13.88 5.03
CA VAL A 7 1.68 14.42 6.10
C VAL A 7 1.25 13.94 7.48
N THR A 8 -0.05 13.88 7.76
CA THR A 8 -0.55 13.35 9.04
C THR A 8 -0.23 11.85 9.18
N ILE A 9 -0.41 11.06 8.12
CA ILE A 9 -0.04 9.65 8.10
C ILE A 9 1.46 9.49 8.34
N ALA A 10 2.31 10.28 7.67
CA ALA A 10 3.76 10.24 7.88
C ALA A 10 4.13 10.51 9.35
N ARG A 11 3.54 11.55 9.96
CA ARG A 11 3.80 11.88 11.38
C ARG A 11 3.35 10.80 12.34
N LEU A 12 2.22 10.12 12.05
CA LEU A 12 1.76 8.99 12.85
C LEU A 12 2.70 7.79 12.74
N LEU A 13 3.25 7.54 11.54
CA LEU A 13 4.25 6.49 11.33
C LEU A 13 5.57 6.80 12.03
N ASP A 14 6.01 8.07 12.00
CA ASP A 14 7.21 8.53 12.71
C ASP A 14 7.06 8.39 14.23
N SER A 15 5.86 8.66 14.77
CA SER A 15 5.56 8.47 16.20
C SER A 15 5.64 7.00 16.62
N ILE A 16 5.19 6.08 15.77
CA ILE A 16 5.29 4.64 16.02
C ILE A 16 6.78 4.23 16.06
N ALA A 17 7.59 4.72 15.10
CA ALA A 17 9.03 4.46 15.07
C ALA A 17 9.74 5.00 16.34
N ALA A 18 9.40 6.22 16.79
CA ALA A 18 9.98 6.81 18.00
C ALA A 18 9.65 6.01 19.28
N THR A 19 8.47 5.39 19.36
CA THR A 19 8.06 4.59 20.53
C THR A 19 8.84 3.27 20.62
N THR A 20 9.24 2.69 19.48
CA THR A 20 10.04 1.46 19.46
C THR A 20 11.49 1.61 19.93
N ALA A 21 11.99 2.85 20.04
CA ALA A 21 13.34 3.11 20.52
C ALA A 21 13.50 2.87 22.04
N PHE A 22 12.41 2.67 22.79
CA PHE A 22 12.42 2.42 24.23
C PHE A 22 11.90 1.00 24.55
N ASN A 23 12.82 0.10 24.94
CA ASN A 23 12.54 -1.22 25.55
C ASN A 23 11.70 -2.24 24.74
N ALA A 24 11.58 -2.09 23.42
CA ALA A 24 10.91 -3.10 22.60
C ALA A 24 11.88 -4.22 22.20
N GLU A 25 11.45 -5.48 22.37
CA GLU A 25 12.15 -6.66 21.84
C GLU A 25 12.44 -6.50 20.33
N PRO A 26 13.62 -6.92 19.82
CA PRO A 26 13.99 -6.75 18.41
C PRO A 26 12.94 -7.29 17.43
N ALA A 27 12.24 -8.37 17.80
CA ALA A 27 11.15 -8.94 17.01
C ALA A 27 9.96 -7.97 16.85
N THR A 28 9.60 -7.26 17.91
CA THR A 28 8.52 -6.26 17.91
C THR A 28 8.88 -5.06 17.03
N VAL A 29 10.12 -4.57 17.12
CA VAL A 29 10.61 -3.47 16.27
C VAL A 29 10.55 -3.87 14.79
N LYS A 30 10.98 -5.09 14.46
CA LYS A 30 10.93 -5.62 13.09
C LYS A 30 9.48 -5.68 12.56
N MET A 31 8.54 -6.21 13.34
CA MET A 31 7.13 -6.25 12.95
C MET A 31 6.54 -4.86 12.70
N ILE A 32 6.89 -3.89 13.56
CA ILE A 32 6.45 -2.50 13.43
C ILE A 32 7.01 -1.86 12.16
N ASN A 33 8.29 -2.05 11.85
CA ASN A 33 8.89 -1.57 10.60
C ASN A 33 8.20 -2.17 9.37
N GLY A 34 7.87 -3.47 9.42
CA GLY A 34 7.09 -4.14 8.38
C GLY A 34 5.70 -3.52 8.21
N TYR A 35 5.00 -3.24 9.31
CA TYR A 35 3.68 -2.60 9.30
C TYR A 35 3.72 -1.17 8.74
N ILE A 36 4.71 -0.37 9.14
CA ILE A 36 4.92 0.98 8.61
C ILE A 36 5.12 0.92 7.10
N ALA A 37 6.01 0.05 6.62
CA ALA A 37 6.24 -0.11 5.19
C ALA A 37 4.95 -0.56 4.45
N PHE A 38 4.18 -1.47 5.03
CA PHE A 38 2.91 -1.91 4.46
C PHE A 38 1.89 -0.75 4.32
N LEU A 39 1.76 0.09 5.36
CA LEU A 39 0.91 1.28 5.32
C LEU A 39 1.37 2.27 4.25
N GLN A 40 2.68 2.49 4.12
CA GLN A 40 3.24 3.35 3.08
C GLN A 40 2.91 2.83 1.67
N ALA A 41 2.94 1.51 1.45
CA ALA A 41 2.52 0.91 0.18
C ALA A 41 1.01 1.15 -0.07
N LYS A 42 0.16 0.91 0.93
CA LYS A 42 -1.29 1.12 0.79
C LYS A 42 -1.65 2.58 0.48
N GLU A 43 -0.97 3.54 1.10
CA GLU A 43 -1.17 4.96 0.80
C GLU A 43 -0.83 5.28 -0.66
N ARG A 44 0.26 4.73 -1.21
CA ARG A 44 0.58 4.94 -2.64
C ARG A 44 -0.45 4.30 -3.56
N ALA A 45 -1.05 3.17 -3.18
CA ALA A 45 -2.18 2.63 -3.93
C ALA A 45 -3.38 3.58 -3.91
N GLY A 46 -3.62 4.30 -2.80
CA GLY A 46 -4.63 5.36 -2.70
C GLY A 46 -4.34 6.55 -3.62
N LEU A 47 -3.08 7.00 -3.68
CA LEU A 47 -2.65 8.06 -4.60
C LEU A 47 -2.69 7.60 -6.07
N GLU A 48 -2.31 6.36 -6.34
CA GLU A 48 -2.37 5.73 -7.66
C GLU A 48 -3.81 5.68 -8.15
N ARG A 49 -4.77 5.34 -7.27
CA ARG A 49 -6.19 5.40 -7.57
C ARG A 49 -6.59 6.76 -8.10
N ALA A 50 -6.24 7.83 -7.38
CA ALA A 50 -6.56 9.20 -7.78
C ALA A 50 -5.93 9.58 -9.13
N MET A 51 -4.65 9.25 -9.34
CA MET A 51 -3.96 9.54 -10.60
C MET A 51 -4.54 8.76 -11.78
N GLY A 52 -4.84 7.48 -11.60
CA GLY A 52 -5.44 6.65 -12.64
C GLY A 52 -6.86 7.07 -12.96
N SER A 53 -7.67 7.49 -11.98
CA SER A 53 -9.01 8.03 -12.24
C SER A 53 -8.98 9.27 -13.12
N ASN A 54 -7.98 10.14 -12.95
CA ASN A 54 -7.78 11.30 -13.81
C ASN A 54 -7.36 10.89 -15.23
N GLY A 55 -6.41 9.96 -15.36
CA GLY A 55 -5.92 9.47 -16.65
C GLY A 55 -7.00 8.76 -17.46
N PHE A 56 -7.60 7.70 -16.90
CA PHE A 56 -8.68 6.95 -17.55
C PHE A 56 -9.96 7.78 -17.73
N GLY A 57 -10.24 8.71 -16.82
CA GLY A 57 -11.37 9.64 -16.98
C GLY A 57 -11.21 10.60 -18.16
N SER A 58 -9.96 10.92 -18.52
CA SER A 58 -9.63 11.80 -19.64
C SER A 58 -9.36 11.03 -20.95
N GLY A 59 -9.41 9.69 -20.91
CA GLY A 59 -9.04 8.82 -22.03
C GLY A 59 -7.55 8.83 -22.41
N ALA A 60 -6.72 9.51 -21.62
CA ALA A 60 -5.32 9.76 -21.92
C ALA A 60 -4.53 10.11 -20.65
N PHE A 61 -3.31 9.60 -20.54
CA PHE A 61 -2.38 9.96 -19.46
C PHE A 61 -1.44 11.09 -19.92
N ALA A 62 -1.76 12.33 -19.52
CA ALA A 62 -0.86 13.46 -19.72
C ALA A 62 0.53 13.20 -19.11
N PRO A 63 1.64 13.74 -19.66
CA PRO A 63 2.99 13.36 -19.26
C PRO A 63 3.32 13.48 -17.77
N ALA A 64 2.76 14.48 -17.08
CA ALA A 64 2.93 14.62 -15.63
C ALA A 64 2.18 13.53 -14.85
N ILE A 65 0.94 13.23 -15.25
CA ILE A 65 0.11 12.19 -14.63
C ILE A 65 0.74 10.81 -14.86
N HIS A 66 1.17 10.52 -16.09
CA HIS A 66 1.83 9.27 -16.46
C HIS A 66 3.08 9.00 -15.61
N ARG A 67 4.00 9.97 -15.54
CA ARG A 67 5.22 9.85 -14.72
C ARG A 67 4.90 9.64 -13.24
N ARG A 68 3.94 10.40 -12.69
CA ARG A 68 3.56 10.24 -11.28
C ARG A 68 2.90 8.90 -11.02
N PHE A 69 2.05 8.42 -11.93
CA PHE A 69 1.39 7.12 -11.85
C PHE A 69 2.41 5.98 -11.79
N ILE A 70 3.40 5.99 -12.69
CA ILE A 70 4.50 4.99 -12.69
C ILE A 70 5.32 5.07 -11.40
N ALA A 71 5.67 6.28 -10.95
CA ALA A 71 6.41 6.46 -9.69
C ALA A 71 5.66 5.87 -8.49
N LEU A 72 4.33 6.06 -8.42
CA LEU A 72 3.50 5.50 -7.35
C LEU A 72 3.44 3.98 -7.37
N ILE A 73 3.50 3.34 -8.55
CA ILE A 73 3.61 1.88 -8.68
C ILE A 73 4.96 1.40 -8.14
N ALA A 74 6.06 2.03 -8.57
CA ALA A 74 7.40 1.67 -8.12
C ALA A 74 7.58 1.87 -6.60
N GLU A 75 7.05 2.97 -6.05
CA GLU A 75 7.05 3.24 -4.61
C GLU A 75 6.30 2.13 -3.84
N GLN A 76 5.16 1.65 -4.34
CA GLN A 76 4.44 0.52 -3.72
C GLN A 76 5.32 -0.73 -3.66
N ASP A 77 5.97 -1.09 -4.76
CA ASP A 77 6.75 -2.31 -4.84
C ASP A 77 7.96 -2.25 -3.89
N ALA A 78 8.59 -1.08 -3.78
CA ALA A 78 9.67 -0.83 -2.82
C ALA A 78 9.21 -1.02 -1.38
N PHE A 79 8.09 -0.39 -0.99
CA PHE A 79 7.54 -0.53 0.35
C PHE A 79 7.07 -1.96 0.67
N LEU A 80 6.44 -2.64 -0.29
CA LEU A 80 6.07 -4.05 -0.14
C LEU A 80 7.29 -4.95 0.00
N SER A 81 8.43 -4.61 -0.63
CA SER A 81 9.69 -5.34 -0.43
C SER A 81 10.20 -5.21 1.00
N ILE A 82 10.17 -4.00 1.55
CA ILE A 82 10.54 -3.75 2.96
C ILE A 82 9.59 -4.50 3.89
N PHE A 83 8.28 -4.47 3.64
CA PHE A 83 7.30 -5.27 4.38
C PHE A 83 7.67 -6.76 4.36
N ARG A 84 7.91 -7.35 3.18
CA ARG A 84 8.25 -8.79 3.05
C ARG A 84 9.53 -9.16 3.80
N ALA A 85 10.52 -8.28 3.86
CA ALA A 85 11.76 -8.50 4.61
C ALA A 85 11.56 -8.47 6.15
N ASN A 86 10.52 -7.78 6.61
CA ASN A 86 10.24 -7.55 8.02
C ASN A 86 9.09 -8.39 8.58
N ALA A 87 8.18 -8.85 7.74
CA ALA A 87 7.02 -9.66 8.11
C ALA A 87 7.43 -11.03 8.67
N THR A 88 6.62 -11.57 9.56
CA THR A 88 6.72 -12.99 9.95
C THR A 88 6.25 -13.89 8.81
N ALA A 89 6.56 -15.19 8.88
CA ALA A 89 6.10 -16.16 7.87
C ALA A 89 4.56 -16.19 7.77
N ASP A 90 3.86 -16.16 8.91
CA ASP A 90 2.40 -16.15 8.95
C ASP A 90 1.79 -14.88 8.34
N GLN A 91 2.40 -13.72 8.60
CA GLN A 91 1.99 -12.44 8.01
C GLN A 91 2.19 -12.42 6.50
N LEU A 92 3.32 -12.95 6.02
CA LEU A 92 3.61 -13.06 4.61
C LEU A 92 2.64 -14.02 3.91
N ALA A 93 2.37 -15.17 4.51
CA ALA A 93 1.40 -16.14 4.00
C ALA A 93 -0.01 -15.55 3.93
N TYR A 94 -0.44 -14.84 4.98
CA TYR A 94 -1.73 -14.15 4.99
C TYR A 94 -1.80 -13.10 3.87
N TYR A 95 -0.77 -12.27 3.71
CA TYR A 95 -0.70 -11.30 2.61
C TYR A 95 -0.84 -11.96 1.23
N GLN A 96 -0.12 -13.06 0.98
CA GLN A 96 -0.15 -13.77 -0.30
C GLN A 96 -1.51 -14.41 -0.58
N GLN A 97 -2.20 -14.90 0.45
CA GLN A 97 -3.52 -15.50 0.35
C GLN A 97 -4.63 -14.44 0.19
N THR A 98 -4.47 -13.27 0.80
CA THR A 98 -5.47 -12.20 0.75
C THR A 98 -5.34 -11.32 -0.49
N VAL A 99 -4.13 -10.95 -0.87
CA VAL A 99 -3.86 -9.98 -1.96
C VAL A 99 -3.58 -10.73 -3.25
N THR A 100 -4.56 -11.53 -3.68
CA THR A 100 -4.50 -12.34 -4.89
C THR A 100 -5.87 -12.37 -5.60
N GLY A 101 -5.91 -13.01 -6.77
CA GLY A 101 -7.13 -13.27 -7.52
C GLY A 101 -7.53 -12.18 -8.52
N PRO A 102 -8.72 -12.30 -9.11
CA PRO A 102 -9.08 -11.58 -10.34
C PRO A 102 -9.03 -10.06 -10.24
N ARG A 103 -9.30 -9.50 -9.06
CA ARG A 103 -9.26 -8.05 -8.83
C ARG A 103 -7.83 -7.51 -8.88
N ILE A 104 -6.85 -8.27 -8.37
CA ILE A 104 -5.43 -7.89 -8.41
C ILE A 104 -4.91 -7.98 -9.84
N GLU A 105 -5.26 -9.03 -10.56
CA GLU A 105 -4.94 -9.23 -11.97
C GLU A 105 -5.52 -8.12 -12.85
N ALA A 106 -6.77 -7.71 -12.60
CA ALA A 106 -7.41 -6.59 -13.30
C ALA A 106 -6.67 -5.27 -13.06
N VAL A 107 -6.25 -4.96 -11.83
CA VAL A 107 -5.40 -3.77 -11.56
C VAL A 107 -4.11 -3.86 -12.35
N ALA A 108 -3.44 -5.01 -12.39
CA ALA A 108 -2.19 -5.19 -13.13
C ALA A 108 -2.38 -4.99 -14.64
N ALA A 109 -3.47 -5.50 -15.21
CA ALA A 109 -3.82 -5.30 -16.62
C ALA A 109 -4.08 -3.82 -16.93
N MET A 110 -4.87 -3.12 -16.10
CA MET A 110 -5.12 -1.69 -16.27
C MET A 110 -3.84 -0.85 -16.13
N ARG A 111 -2.96 -1.18 -15.16
CA ARG A 111 -1.62 -0.56 -15.04
C ARG A 111 -0.82 -0.71 -16.33
N LYS A 112 -0.81 -1.91 -16.91
CA LYS A 112 -0.11 -2.17 -18.16
C LYS A 112 -0.64 -1.28 -19.28
N THR A 113 -1.96 -1.18 -19.45
CA THR A 113 -2.56 -0.27 -20.43
C THR A 113 -2.12 1.18 -20.22
N ALA A 114 -2.18 1.68 -18.99
CA ALA A 114 -1.76 3.06 -18.67
C ALA A 114 -0.26 3.30 -18.91
N ILE A 115 0.59 2.31 -18.64
CA ILE A 115 2.03 2.38 -18.90
C ILE A 115 2.29 2.43 -20.42
N ASP A 116 1.60 1.57 -21.17
CA ASP A 116 1.76 1.42 -22.62
C ASP A 116 1.13 2.58 -23.41
N SER A 117 0.15 3.31 -22.85
CA SER A 117 -0.56 4.44 -23.48
C SER A 117 0.28 5.73 -23.59
N LYS A 118 1.60 5.62 -23.79
CA LYS A 118 2.64 6.67 -23.82
C LYS A 118 2.10 8.07 -24.14
N TYR A 119 2.38 9.06 -23.28
CA TYR A 119 2.13 10.50 -23.46
C TYR A 119 0.88 10.89 -24.29
N GLY A 120 -0.28 10.36 -23.93
CA GLY A 120 -1.54 10.67 -24.60
C GLY A 120 -2.01 9.63 -25.62
N GLY A 121 -1.37 8.46 -25.67
CA GLY A 121 -1.92 7.29 -26.33
C GLY A 121 -3.25 6.87 -25.71
N ASP A 122 -4.08 6.23 -26.54
CA ASP A 122 -5.41 5.76 -26.15
C ASP A 122 -5.32 4.76 -24.98
N THR A 123 -6.14 4.97 -23.95
CA THR A 123 -6.30 4.05 -22.82
C THR A 123 -7.31 2.94 -23.09
N GLY A 124 -7.83 2.88 -24.33
CA GLY A 124 -8.91 2.00 -24.74
C GLY A 124 -10.22 2.36 -24.05
N ALA A 125 -11.13 1.40 -23.94
CA ALA A 125 -12.44 1.58 -23.32
C ALA A 125 -12.44 1.61 -21.77
N ILE A 126 -11.27 1.68 -21.12
CA ILE A 126 -11.18 1.70 -19.65
C ILE A 126 -11.58 3.08 -19.14
N THR A 127 -12.63 3.12 -18.33
CA THR A 127 -13.15 4.37 -17.78
C THR A 127 -12.59 4.68 -16.39
N GLY A 128 -12.55 5.97 -16.02
CA GLY A 128 -12.18 6.42 -14.67
C GLY A 128 -12.95 5.71 -13.53
N PRO A 129 -14.28 5.52 -13.63
CA PRO A 129 -15.06 4.76 -12.64
C PRO A 129 -14.67 3.28 -12.55
N GLN A 130 -14.46 2.60 -13.69
CA GLN A 130 -14.03 1.20 -13.69
C GLN A 130 -12.67 1.03 -13.01
N TRP A 131 -11.71 1.92 -13.31
CA TRP A 131 -10.43 1.95 -12.62
C TRP A 131 -10.61 2.16 -11.12
N PHE A 132 -11.39 3.18 -10.73
CA PHE A 132 -11.62 3.53 -9.33
C PHE A 132 -12.17 2.35 -8.52
N GLU A 133 -13.19 1.66 -9.04
CA GLU A 133 -13.77 0.48 -8.41
C GLU A 133 -12.74 -0.64 -8.27
N THR A 134 -12.02 -0.93 -9.36
CA THR A 134 -11.08 -2.05 -9.45
C THR A 134 -9.91 -1.88 -8.46
N ILE A 135 -9.30 -0.70 -8.41
CA ILE A 135 -8.21 -0.45 -7.45
C ILE A 135 -8.72 -0.29 -6.01
N THR A 136 -9.96 0.16 -5.80
CA THR A 136 -10.58 0.17 -4.47
C THR A 136 -10.72 -1.25 -3.92
N ALA A 137 -11.06 -2.23 -4.76
CA ALA A 137 -11.08 -3.64 -4.35
C ALA A 137 -9.70 -4.11 -3.88
N LYS A 138 -8.61 -3.78 -4.60
CA LYS A 138 -7.23 -4.04 -4.14
C LYS A 138 -6.94 -3.38 -2.79
N ILE A 139 -7.29 -2.11 -2.61
CA ILE A 139 -7.06 -1.37 -1.36
C ILE A 139 -7.81 -2.00 -0.19
N ASN A 140 -9.01 -2.53 -0.42
CA ASN A 140 -9.78 -3.25 0.61
C ASN A 140 -9.11 -4.57 1.01
N LEU A 141 -8.50 -5.30 0.06
CA LEU A 141 -7.69 -6.48 0.39
C LEU A 141 -6.45 -6.09 1.20
N LEU A 142 -5.78 -4.99 0.83
CA LEU A 142 -4.67 -4.44 1.63
C LEU A 142 -5.13 -4.05 3.04
N LYS A 143 -6.34 -3.50 3.20
CA LYS A 143 -6.91 -3.16 4.52
C LYS A 143 -7.06 -4.39 5.42
N GLN A 144 -7.49 -5.54 4.88
CA GLN A 144 -7.60 -6.77 5.66
C GLN A 144 -6.23 -7.23 6.19
N VAL A 145 -5.20 -7.15 5.35
CA VAL A 145 -3.82 -7.45 5.77
C VAL A 145 -3.37 -6.45 6.84
N GLU A 146 -3.60 -5.15 6.65
CA GLU A 146 -3.30 -4.12 7.65
C GLU A 146 -3.94 -4.43 9.01
N ASP A 147 -5.23 -4.80 9.04
CA ASP A 147 -5.92 -5.15 10.28
C ASP A 147 -5.28 -6.34 10.98
N ARG A 148 -4.88 -7.37 10.21
CA ARG A 148 -4.16 -8.52 10.75
C ARG A 148 -2.79 -8.13 11.34
N LEU A 149 -2.00 -7.35 10.60
CA LEU A 149 -0.69 -6.90 11.06
C LEU A 149 -0.79 -6.08 12.36
N ALA A 150 -1.78 -5.19 12.45
CA ALA A 150 -2.04 -4.41 13.65
C ALA A 150 -2.42 -5.31 14.84
N ALA A 151 -3.28 -6.31 14.62
CA ALA A 151 -3.65 -7.27 15.65
C ALA A 151 -2.45 -8.09 16.17
N ASP A 152 -1.56 -8.52 15.28
CA ASP A 152 -0.35 -9.26 15.66
C ASP A 152 0.60 -8.39 16.51
N ILE A 153 0.78 -7.12 16.15
CA ILE A 153 1.60 -6.16 16.93
C ILE A 153 1.01 -5.96 18.33
N LEU A 154 -0.31 -5.84 18.45
CA LEU A 154 -0.97 -5.73 19.76
C LEU A 154 -0.80 -7.00 20.59
N ALA A 155 -0.88 -8.18 19.98
CA ALA A 155 -0.71 -9.46 20.66
C ALA A 155 0.70 -9.61 21.23
N ILE A 156 1.74 -9.33 20.43
CA ILE A 156 3.14 -9.45 20.90
C ILE A 156 3.47 -8.39 21.97
N SER A 157 2.94 -7.17 21.84
CA SER A 157 3.13 -6.11 22.83
C SER A 157 2.53 -6.48 24.20
N LYS A 158 1.34 -7.12 24.20
CA LYS A 158 0.70 -7.63 25.44
C LYS A 158 1.48 -8.78 26.06
N ALA A 159 2.06 -9.67 25.26
CA ALA A 159 2.88 -10.77 25.76
C ALA A 159 4.17 -10.25 26.42
N ALA A 160 4.85 -9.28 25.79
CA ALA A 160 6.04 -8.64 26.35
C ALA A 160 5.74 -7.89 27.66
N GLY A 161 4.61 -7.18 27.75
CA GLY A 161 4.20 -6.46 28.97
C GLY A 161 3.91 -7.38 30.17
N LYS A 162 3.46 -8.62 29.93
CA LYS A 162 3.23 -9.62 30.99
C LYS A 162 4.49 -10.32 31.47
N ALA A 163 5.54 -10.37 30.65
CA ALA A 163 6.82 -11.00 31.03
C ALA A 163 7.67 -10.11 31.96
N ASN A 164 7.36 -8.80 32.01
CA ASN A 164 8.04 -7.81 32.85
C ASN A 164 7.28 -7.47 34.16
N THR A 165 6.26 -8.25 34.53
CA THR A 165 5.50 -8.15 35.79
C THR A 165 5.50 -9.48 36.52
#